data_AF-A0AAV2KX34-F1
#
_entry.id   AF-A0AAV2KX34-F1
#
_cell.length_a   1.000
_cell.length_b   1.000
_cell.length_c   1.000
_cell.angle_alpha   90.00
_cell.angle_beta   90.00
_cell.angle_gamma   90.00
#
_symmetry.space_group_name_H-M   'P 1'
#
loop_
_entity.id
_entity.type
_entity.pdbx_description
1 polymer ?
#
loop_
_entity_poly.entity_id
_entity_poly.type
_entity_poly.pdbx_seq_one_letter_code
_entity_poly.pdbx_strand_id
1 'polypeptide(L)'
;MPKFVFDIFDGYPGFPGLFLACAYSGTLSTASTSINAMAAVTMEDVLRPHLPHISQSNLVILSKALSFMFGVGCISIASLSSFLDWGVLQGSFTVMGVVSGPLLGVFLLGMFVPGANKLGAYVGILTGYGVSLWLAVGSTLYPPSAETMGVLPTSADLCSPTNTSHGSFSTKLQSTEHRGLHNFYSVSYLYFGAMATSSVVLIGLIVEKSTRAEHSNKRLQENATDEARECTMVMLGPTG
;
A
#
# COMPACT_ATOMS: atom_id res chain seq x y z
N MET A 1 -5.82 7.63 24.49
CA MET A 1 -4.54 8.36 24.47
C MET A 1 -4.62 9.71 25.19
N PRO A 2 -5.60 10.60 24.96
CA PRO A 2 -5.63 11.91 25.65
C PRO A 2 -5.75 11.81 27.17
N LYS A 3 -6.57 10.87 27.66
CA LYS A 3 -6.81 10.67 29.11
C LYS A 3 -5.53 10.42 29.91
N PHE A 4 -4.63 9.59 29.38
CA PHE A 4 -3.36 9.25 30.02
C PHE A 4 -2.46 10.48 30.24
N VAL A 5 -2.45 11.43 29.30
CA VAL A 5 -1.67 12.65 29.45
C VAL A 5 -2.27 13.58 30.50
N PHE A 6 -3.60 13.65 30.56
CA PHE A 6 -4.28 14.39 31.64
C PHE A 6 -3.99 13.78 33.01
N ASP A 7 -3.92 12.44 33.12
CA ASP A 7 -3.64 11.75 34.39
C ASP A 7 -2.18 11.96 34.87
N ILE A 8 -1.20 12.00 33.95
CA ILE A 8 0.22 12.23 34.31
C ILE A 8 0.49 13.68 34.75
N PHE A 9 -0.15 14.64 34.07
CA PHE A 9 0.11 16.06 34.27
C PHE A 9 -0.97 16.75 35.11
N ASP A 10 -1.74 16.01 35.90
CA ASP A 10 -2.83 16.52 36.74
C ASP A 10 -2.37 17.65 37.67
N GLY A 11 -1.11 17.61 38.14
CA GLY A 11 -0.49 18.64 38.97
C GLY A 11 0.10 19.87 38.25
N TYR A 12 0.14 19.89 36.91
CA TYR A 12 0.81 20.94 36.13
C TYR A 12 -0.14 21.60 35.11
N PRO A 13 -0.89 22.65 35.52
CA PRO A 13 -1.83 23.33 34.63
C PRO A 13 -1.10 23.93 33.42
N GLY A 14 -1.69 23.79 32.23
CA GLY A 14 -1.13 24.27 30.95
C GLY A 14 -0.36 23.22 30.15
N PHE A 15 0.33 22.27 30.78
CA PHE A 15 1.05 21.20 30.09
C PHE A 15 0.16 20.30 29.22
N PRO A 16 -1.02 19.83 29.71
CA PRO A 16 -1.95 19.08 28.87
C PRO A 16 -2.43 19.86 27.64
N GLY A 17 -2.63 21.17 27.81
CA GLY A 17 -3.04 22.08 26.73
C GLY A 17 -1.95 22.26 25.67
N LEU A 18 -0.70 22.43 26.10
CA LEU A 18 0.46 22.50 25.23
C LEU A 18 0.64 21.19 24.44
N PHE A 19 0.52 20.04 25.11
CA PHE A 19 0.60 18.73 24.47
C PHE A 19 -0.48 18.56 23.38
N LEU A 20 -1.74 18.88 23.70
CA LEU A 20 -2.83 18.84 22.72
C LEU A 20 -2.55 19.79 21.54
N ALA A 21 -2.11 21.02 21.81
CA ALA A 21 -1.79 21.99 20.76
C ALA A 21 -0.70 21.47 19.80
N CYS A 22 0.37 20.89 20.34
CA CYS A 22 1.43 20.27 19.54
C CYS A 22 0.92 19.08 18.72
N ALA A 23 0.14 18.19 19.32
CA ALA A 23 -0.40 17.01 18.64
C ALA A 23 -1.34 17.40 17.49
N TYR A 24 -2.25 18.36 17.71
CA TYR A 24 -3.12 18.86 16.66
C TYR A 24 -2.35 19.62 15.58
N SER A 25 -1.36 20.42 15.95
CA SER A 25 -0.51 21.14 14.98
C SER A 25 0.23 20.19 14.04
N GLY A 26 0.87 19.13 14.57
CA GLY A 26 1.56 18.13 13.76
C GLY A 26 0.61 17.36 12.82
N THR A 27 -0.56 17.00 13.32
CA THR A 27 -1.59 16.31 12.54
C THR A 27 -2.13 17.20 11.41
N LEU A 28 -2.47 18.45 11.72
CA LEU A 28 -2.99 19.43 10.76
C LEU A 28 -1.93 19.81 9.70
N SER A 29 -0.66 19.91 10.08
CA SER A 29 0.43 20.17 9.13
C SER A 29 0.55 19.03 8.11
N THR A 30 0.55 17.78 8.58
CA THR A 30 0.61 16.60 7.70
C THR A 30 -0.62 16.53 6.78
N ALA A 31 -1.82 16.71 7.34
CA ALA A 31 -3.07 16.68 6.58
C ALA A 31 -3.12 17.79 5.52
N SER A 32 -2.67 19.00 5.85
CA SER A 32 -2.61 20.13 4.91
C SER A 32 -1.66 19.85 3.75
N THR A 33 -0.46 19.32 4.04
CA THR A 33 0.50 18.95 3.00
C THR A 33 -0.06 17.86 2.09
N SER A 34 -0.72 16.82 2.64
CA SER A 34 -1.33 15.76 1.80
C SER A 34 -2.47 16.28 0.93
N ILE A 35 -3.35 17.13 1.47
CA ILE A 35 -4.48 17.71 0.71
C ILE A 35 -3.96 18.59 -0.43
N ASN A 36 -2.98 19.45 -0.15
CA ASN A 36 -2.40 20.32 -1.16
C ASN A 36 -1.64 19.52 -2.22
N ALA A 37 -0.93 18.46 -1.83
CA ALA A 37 -0.27 17.56 -2.78
C ALA A 37 -1.29 16.85 -3.68
N MET A 38 -2.37 16.29 -3.13
CA MET A 38 -3.43 15.65 -3.92
C MET A 38 -4.11 16.64 -4.87
N ALA A 39 -4.38 17.86 -4.43
CA ALA A 39 -4.92 18.91 -5.28
C ALA A 39 -3.96 19.26 -6.42
N ALA A 40 -2.67 19.41 -6.15
CA ALA A 40 -1.65 19.69 -7.16
C ALA A 40 -1.51 18.54 -8.17
N VAL A 41 -1.42 17.30 -7.70
CA VAL A 41 -1.35 16.09 -8.55
C VAL A 41 -2.61 15.98 -9.42
N THR A 42 -3.81 16.19 -8.86
CA THR A 42 -5.06 16.17 -9.64
C THR A 42 -5.09 17.26 -10.70
N MET A 43 -4.64 18.47 -10.36
CA MET A 43 -4.56 19.59 -11.29
C MET A 43 -3.62 19.26 -12.46
N GLU A 44 -2.41 18.78 -12.17
CA GLU A 44 -1.38 18.54 -13.18
C GLU A 44 -1.62 17.27 -14.01
N ASP A 45 -2.01 16.16 -13.37
CA ASP A 45 -2.12 14.87 -14.04
C ASP A 45 -3.48 14.66 -14.73
N VAL A 46 -4.57 15.20 -14.15
CA VAL A 46 -5.94 14.96 -14.64
C VAL A 46 -6.48 16.17 -15.38
N LEU A 47 -6.34 17.36 -14.81
CA LEU A 47 -7.11 18.53 -15.26
C LEU A 47 -6.39 19.31 -16.37
N ARG A 48 -5.08 19.51 -16.24
CA ARG A 48 -4.24 20.25 -17.18
C ARG A 48 -4.23 19.65 -18.61
N PRO A 49 -4.20 18.32 -18.81
CA PRO A 49 -4.31 17.74 -20.15
C PRO A 49 -5.64 18.04 -20.85
N HIS A 50 -6.72 18.20 -20.10
CA HIS A 50 -8.07 18.42 -20.64
C HIS A 50 -8.43 19.91 -20.78
N LEU A 51 -7.71 20.80 -20.11
CA LEU A 51 -7.99 22.25 -20.07
C LEU A 51 -6.74 23.07 -20.45
N PRO A 52 -6.25 22.96 -21.70
CA PRO A 52 -4.97 23.55 -22.12
C PRO A 52 -4.93 25.08 -22.16
N HIS A 53 -6.08 25.77 -22.12
CA HIS A 53 -6.17 27.23 -22.32
C HIS A 53 -6.68 28.01 -21.08
N ILE A 54 -6.58 27.46 -19.87
CA ILE A 54 -7.01 28.19 -18.66
C ILE A 54 -5.92 29.18 -18.18
N SER A 55 -6.36 30.38 -17.78
CA SER A 55 -5.53 31.41 -17.13
C SER A 55 -5.02 30.97 -15.75
N GLN A 56 -3.80 31.39 -15.39
CA GLN A 56 -3.14 31.06 -14.12
C GLN A 56 -4.00 31.38 -12.88
N SER A 57 -4.73 32.50 -12.89
CA SER A 57 -5.61 32.89 -11.79
C SER A 57 -6.75 31.88 -11.57
N ASN A 58 -7.31 31.35 -12.66
CA ASN A 58 -8.37 30.35 -12.61
C ASN A 58 -7.84 28.98 -12.18
N LEU A 59 -6.60 28.65 -12.56
CA LEU A 59 -5.90 27.45 -12.08
C LEU A 59 -5.74 27.47 -10.55
N VAL A 60 -5.39 28.61 -9.97
CA VAL A 60 -5.26 28.76 -8.51
C VAL A 60 -6.61 28.64 -7.80
N ILE A 61 -7.67 29.23 -8.35
CA ILE A 61 -9.03 29.10 -7.79
C ILE A 61 -9.48 27.64 -7.82
N LEU A 62 -9.21 26.94 -8.92
CA LEU A 62 -9.57 25.54 -9.10
C LEU A 62 -8.77 24.62 -8.17
N SER A 63 -7.47 24.87 -8.01
CA SER A 63 -6.64 24.17 -7.02
C SER A 63 -7.15 24.37 -5.59
N LYS A 64 -7.53 25.60 -5.21
CA LYS A 64 -8.16 25.88 -3.91
C LYS A 64 -9.49 25.14 -3.73
N ALA A 65 -10.31 25.09 -4.77
CA ALA A 65 -11.57 24.35 -4.75
C ALA A 65 -11.33 22.84 -4.56
N LEU A 66 -10.33 22.27 -5.25
CA LEU A 66 -9.94 20.87 -5.06
C LEU A 66 -9.42 20.60 -3.65
N SER A 67 -8.55 21.46 -3.10
CA SER A 67 -8.09 21.34 -1.71
C SER A 67 -9.26 21.35 -0.72
N PHE A 68 -10.25 22.23 -0.94
CA PHE A 68 -11.47 22.25 -0.12
C PHE A 68 -12.27 20.94 -0.25
N MET A 69 -12.49 20.44 -1.47
CA MET A 69 -13.19 19.18 -1.71
C MET A 69 -12.51 17.97 -1.06
N PHE A 70 -11.18 17.86 -1.18
CA PHE A 70 -10.41 16.80 -0.49
C PHE A 70 -10.51 16.93 1.03
N GLY A 71 -10.45 18.15 1.58
CA GLY A 71 -10.65 18.39 3.00
C GLY A 71 -12.02 17.93 3.50
N VAL A 72 -13.10 18.24 2.78
CA VAL A 72 -14.45 17.73 3.08
C VAL A 72 -14.46 16.20 3.03
N GLY A 73 -13.85 15.59 2.01
CA GLY A 73 -13.73 14.13 1.90
C GLY A 73 -13.02 13.49 3.10
N CYS A 74 -11.91 14.08 3.57
CA CYS A 74 -11.21 13.62 4.77
C CYS A 74 -12.11 13.66 6.01
N ILE A 75 -12.89 14.74 6.20
CA ILE A 75 -13.84 14.85 7.33
C ILE A 75 -14.94 13.81 7.21
N SER A 76 -15.47 13.56 6.00
CA SER A 76 -16.49 12.54 5.77
C SER A 76 -15.98 11.14 6.12
N ILE A 77 -14.77 10.77 5.69
CA ILE A 77 -14.15 9.48 6.02
C ILE A 77 -13.88 9.38 7.53
N ALA A 78 -13.42 10.46 8.18
CA ALA A 78 -13.20 10.49 9.61
C ALA A 78 -14.51 10.24 10.39
N SER A 79 -15.61 10.87 9.98
CA SER A 79 -16.93 10.61 10.57
C SER A 79 -17.37 9.16 10.36
N LEU A 80 -17.14 8.61 9.17
CA LEU A 80 -17.50 7.23 8.83
C LEU A 80 -16.66 6.18 9.59
N SER A 81 -15.45 6.56 10.02
CA SER A 81 -14.58 5.67 10.80
C SER A 81 -15.18 5.21 12.12
N SER A 82 -16.15 5.97 12.67
CA SER A 82 -16.88 5.60 13.88
C SER A 82 -17.76 4.35 13.71
N PHE A 83 -18.09 3.99 12.46
CA PHE A 83 -18.87 2.80 12.12
C PHE A 83 -18.00 1.57 11.81
N LEU A 84 -16.67 1.73 11.77
CA LEU A 84 -15.75 0.63 11.53
C LEU A 84 -15.42 -0.03 12.88
N ASP A 85 -15.80 -1.30 13.04
CA ASP A 85 -15.42 -2.14 14.18
C ASP A 85 -13.90 -2.45 14.27
N TRP A 86 -13.14 -2.04 13.27
CA TRP A 86 -11.74 -2.38 13.03
C TRP A 86 -10.92 -1.16 13.42
N GLY A 87 -9.90 -1.33 14.26
CA GLY A 87 -9.14 -0.22 14.83
C GLY A 87 -8.61 0.74 13.75
N VAL A 88 -8.87 2.05 13.93
CA VAL A 88 -8.53 3.11 12.95
C VAL A 88 -7.07 3.06 12.52
N LEU A 89 -6.15 2.79 13.46
CA LEU A 89 -4.72 2.70 13.21
C LEU A 89 -4.34 1.47 12.36
N GLN A 90 -5.01 0.33 12.60
CA GLN A 90 -4.78 -0.88 11.82
C GLN A 90 -5.31 -0.70 10.39
N GLY A 91 -6.49 -0.10 10.24
CA GLY A 91 -7.06 0.21 8.93
C GLY A 91 -6.16 1.16 8.12
N SER A 92 -5.67 2.23 8.74
CA SER A 92 -4.83 3.21 8.05
C SER A 92 -3.51 2.62 7.55
N PHE A 93 -2.79 1.86 8.39
CA PHE A 93 -1.55 1.19 7.96
C PHE A 93 -1.78 0.13 6.90
N THR A 94 -2.90 -0.60 6.96
CA THR A 94 -3.26 -1.59 5.95
C THR A 94 -3.47 -0.92 4.59
N VAL A 95 -4.26 0.16 4.53
CA VAL A 95 -4.51 0.91 3.29
C VAL A 95 -3.21 1.51 2.76
N MET A 96 -2.39 2.10 3.63
CA MET A 96 -1.08 2.63 3.24
C MET A 96 -0.19 1.55 2.61
N GLY A 97 -0.10 0.37 3.24
CA GLY A 97 0.67 -0.76 2.69
C GLY A 97 0.13 -1.27 1.35
N VAL A 98 -1.19 -1.46 1.25
CA VAL A 98 -1.87 -2.00 0.05
C VAL A 98 -1.71 -1.08 -1.16
N VAL A 99 -1.77 0.24 -0.96
CA VAL A 99 -1.65 1.24 -2.03
C VAL A 99 -0.19 1.58 -2.32
N SER A 100 0.62 1.86 -1.31
CA SER A 100 2.02 2.26 -1.51
C SER A 100 2.94 1.11 -1.92
N GLY A 101 2.63 -0.14 -1.52
CA GLY A 101 3.47 -1.31 -1.81
C GLY A 101 3.69 -1.57 -3.31
N PRO A 102 2.63 -1.71 -4.13
CA PRO A 102 2.75 -1.88 -5.57
C PRO A 102 3.44 -0.70 -6.27
N LEU A 103 3.14 0.54 -5.85
CA LEU A 103 3.76 1.75 -6.38
C LEU A 103 5.27 1.79 -6.11
N LEU A 104 5.68 1.42 -4.90
CA LEU A 104 7.10 1.28 -4.56
C LEU A 104 7.74 0.18 -5.42
N GLY A 105 7.06 -0.94 -5.63
CA GLY A 105 7.58 -2.06 -6.44
C GLY A 105 7.87 -1.68 -7.89
N VAL A 106 6.97 -0.95 -8.54
CA VAL A 106 7.19 -0.50 -9.92
C VAL A 106 8.26 0.59 -10.00
N PHE A 107 8.37 1.45 -8.99
CA PHE A 107 9.42 2.46 -8.92
C PHE A 107 10.80 1.82 -8.75
N LEU A 108 10.93 0.81 -7.88
CA LEU A 108 12.15 0.02 -7.74
C LEU A 108 12.51 -0.71 -9.04
N LEU A 109 11.52 -1.31 -9.71
CA LEU A 109 11.73 -1.96 -11.01
C LEU A 109 12.30 -0.97 -12.03
N GLY A 110 11.71 0.23 -12.14
CA GLY A 110 12.17 1.26 -13.06
C GLY A 110 13.55 1.86 -12.72
N MET A 111 13.91 1.91 -11.43
CA MET A 111 15.20 2.43 -10.98
C MET A 111 16.34 1.42 -11.17
N PHE A 112 16.11 0.15 -10.83
CA PHE A 112 17.15 -0.88 -10.80
C PHE A 112 17.26 -1.70 -12.10
N VAL A 113 16.24 -1.71 -12.96
CA VAL A 113 16.28 -2.50 -14.20
C VAL A 113 16.53 -1.62 -15.43
N PRO A 114 17.75 -1.68 -16.02
CA PRO A 114 18.06 -0.92 -17.23
C PRO A 114 17.27 -1.45 -18.44
N GLY A 115 16.46 -0.58 -19.04
CA GLY A 115 15.57 -0.94 -20.15
C GLY A 115 14.26 -1.59 -19.67
N ALA A 116 13.73 -1.11 -18.54
CA ALA A 116 12.42 -1.50 -18.05
C ALA A 116 11.32 -1.25 -19.11
N ASN A 117 10.47 -2.25 -19.32
CA ASN A 117 9.44 -2.21 -20.35
C ASN A 117 8.11 -1.71 -19.78
N LYS A 118 7.38 -0.87 -20.54
CA LYS A 118 6.04 -0.38 -20.14
C LYS A 118 5.09 -1.52 -19.80
N LEU A 119 5.16 -2.63 -20.56
CA LEU A 119 4.34 -3.82 -20.35
C LEU A 119 4.69 -4.53 -19.03
N GLY A 120 5.97 -4.69 -18.70
CA GLY A 120 6.44 -5.28 -17.44
C GLY A 120 6.01 -4.45 -16.22
N ALA A 121 6.12 -3.12 -16.31
CA ALA A 121 5.64 -2.21 -15.28
C ALA A 121 4.11 -2.31 -15.08
N TYR A 122 3.34 -2.35 -16.16
CA TYR A 122 1.87 -2.42 -16.09
C TYR A 122 1.36 -3.76 -15.56
N VAL A 123 1.92 -4.87 -16.03
CA VAL A 123 1.56 -6.21 -15.53
C VAL A 123 1.99 -6.36 -14.07
N GLY A 124 3.21 -5.91 -13.74
CA GLY A 124 3.73 -5.93 -12.37
C GLY A 124 2.80 -5.20 -11.41
N ILE A 125 2.47 -3.93 -11.69
CA ILE A 125 1.62 -3.13 -10.79
C ILE A 125 0.21 -3.74 -10.64
N LEU A 126 -0.38 -4.27 -11.73
CA LEU A 126 -1.70 -4.89 -11.70
C LEU A 126 -1.71 -6.17 -10.84
N THR A 127 -0.69 -7.03 -10.99
CA THR A 127 -0.53 -8.22 -10.15
C THR A 127 -0.25 -7.83 -8.69
N GLY A 128 0.55 -6.79 -8.46
CA GLY A 128 0.81 -6.25 -7.13
C GLY A 128 -0.47 -5.84 -6.41
N TYR A 129 -1.32 -5.03 -7.05
CA TYR A 129 -2.62 -4.66 -6.49
C TYR A 129 -3.54 -5.86 -6.29
N GLY A 130 -3.56 -6.83 -7.21
CA GLY A 130 -4.32 -8.07 -7.05
C GLY A 130 -3.91 -8.86 -5.80
N VAL A 131 -2.60 -9.00 -5.58
CA VAL A 131 -2.06 -9.65 -4.37
C VAL A 131 -2.36 -8.82 -3.12
N SER A 132 -2.20 -7.50 -3.16
CA SER A 132 -2.52 -6.63 -2.02
C SER A 132 -3.99 -6.73 -1.62
N LEU A 133 -4.91 -6.70 -2.59
CA LEU A 133 -6.35 -6.84 -2.35
C LEU A 133 -6.69 -8.23 -1.80
N TRP A 134 -6.07 -9.28 -2.35
CA TRP A 134 -6.22 -10.64 -1.84
C TRP A 134 -5.77 -10.77 -0.39
N LEU A 135 -4.62 -10.20 -0.03
CA LEU A 135 -4.10 -10.21 1.33
C LEU A 135 -4.99 -9.40 2.27
N ALA A 136 -5.43 -8.21 1.84
CA ALA A 136 -6.31 -7.36 2.64
C ALA A 136 -7.64 -8.06 2.92
N VAL A 137 -8.33 -8.58 1.90
CA VAL A 137 -9.61 -9.28 2.05
C VAL A 137 -9.44 -10.59 2.83
N GLY A 138 -8.36 -11.34 2.59
CA GLY A 138 -8.11 -12.57 3.33
C GLY A 138 -7.84 -12.30 4.82
N SER A 139 -7.15 -11.20 5.15
CA SER A 139 -6.91 -10.80 6.55
C SER A 139 -8.17 -10.37 7.29
N THR A 140 -9.18 -9.85 6.58
CA THR A 140 -10.47 -9.48 7.18
C THR A 140 -11.39 -10.69 7.34
N LEU A 141 -11.32 -11.65 6.42
CA LEU A 141 -12.11 -12.89 6.48
C LEU A 141 -11.55 -13.91 7.48
N TYR A 142 -10.23 -13.96 7.65
CA TYR A 142 -9.55 -14.86 8.58
C TYR A 142 -8.71 -14.06 9.57
N PRO A 143 -9.34 -13.36 10.53
CA PRO A 143 -8.61 -12.55 11.49
C PRO A 143 -7.68 -13.45 12.34
N PRO A 144 -6.41 -13.05 12.56
CA PRO A 144 -5.49 -13.83 13.38
C PRO A 144 -6.03 -13.97 14.80
N SER A 145 -5.93 -15.17 15.37
CA SER A 145 -6.34 -15.45 16.74
C SER A 145 -5.56 -14.59 17.75
N ALA A 146 -6.18 -14.25 18.88
CA ALA A 146 -5.56 -13.43 19.93
C ALA A 146 -4.22 -14.00 20.46
N GLU A 147 -4.03 -15.32 20.42
CA GLU A 147 -2.74 -15.97 20.74
C GLU A 147 -1.60 -15.56 19.79
N THR A 148 -1.89 -15.29 18.52
CA THR A 148 -0.88 -15.01 17.50
C THR A 148 -0.53 -13.53 17.38
N MET A 149 -1.42 -12.63 17.84
CA MET A 149 -1.16 -11.19 17.91
C MET A 149 -0.25 -10.80 19.10
N GLY A 150 0.14 -11.76 19.95
CA GLY A 150 1.02 -11.50 21.09
C GLY A 150 0.43 -10.48 22.07
N VAL A 151 -0.89 -10.31 22.07
CA VAL A 151 -1.56 -9.58 23.13
C VAL A 151 -1.36 -10.39 24.40
N LEU A 152 -0.64 -9.81 25.36
CA LEU A 152 -0.59 -10.35 26.71
C LEU A 152 -2.05 -10.62 27.11
N PRO A 153 -2.41 -11.83 27.59
CA PRO A 153 -3.76 -12.09 28.01
C PRO A 153 -4.10 -11.09 29.11
N THR A 154 -4.88 -10.07 28.80
CA THR A 154 -5.46 -9.15 29.78
C THR A 154 -6.61 -9.88 30.48
N SER A 155 -6.34 -11.08 30.99
CA SER A 155 -7.26 -11.83 31.82
C SER A 155 -7.16 -11.26 33.23
N ALA A 156 -8.04 -10.30 33.54
CA ALA A 156 -8.35 -9.95 34.92
C ALA A 156 -9.28 -11.00 35.58
N ASP A 157 -9.63 -12.07 34.87
CA ASP A 157 -10.54 -13.12 35.34
C ASP A 157 -10.01 -13.92 36.54
N LEU A 158 -8.71 -13.79 36.86
CA LEU A 158 -8.07 -14.37 38.04
C LEU A 158 -7.85 -13.36 39.18
N CYS A 159 -8.23 -12.09 39.02
CA CYS A 159 -8.21 -11.11 40.09
C CYS A 159 -9.57 -11.07 40.79
N SER A 160 -9.79 -12.01 41.72
CA SER A 160 -10.91 -11.92 42.67
C SER A 160 -10.57 -10.86 43.74
N PRO A 161 -11.46 -9.92 44.09
CA PRO A 161 -11.23 -8.94 45.15
C PRO A 161 -11.41 -9.55 46.54
N THR A 162 -11.04 -10.84 46.72
CA THR A 162 -11.32 -11.57 47.97
C THR A 162 -10.27 -12.65 48.20
N ASN A 163 -9.62 -12.56 49.37
CA ASN A 163 -8.70 -13.56 49.91
C ASN A 163 -9.43 -14.89 50.16
N THR A 164 -9.31 -15.86 49.26
CA THR A 164 -9.61 -17.27 49.57
C THR A 164 -8.82 -18.20 48.66
N SER A 165 -7.81 -18.86 49.24
CA SER A 165 -6.96 -19.84 48.57
C SER A 165 -7.54 -21.24 48.70
N HIS A 166 -8.31 -21.74 47.72
CA HIS A 166 -8.62 -23.17 47.61
C HIS A 166 -8.94 -23.60 46.17
N GLY A 167 -8.23 -24.61 45.66
CA GLY A 167 -8.81 -25.59 44.72
C GLY A 167 -8.17 -25.72 43.33
N SER A 168 -7.24 -26.67 43.22
CA SER A 168 -6.97 -27.62 42.12
C SER A 168 -7.14 -27.22 40.64
N PHE A 169 -5.98 -27.19 39.99
CA PHE A 169 -5.70 -27.18 38.54
C PHE A 169 -6.34 -28.34 37.77
N SER A 170 -7.03 -28.06 36.66
CA SER A 170 -6.84 -28.74 35.36
C SER A 170 -7.67 -28.06 34.26
N THR A 171 -7.04 -27.35 33.33
CA THR A 171 -7.65 -26.97 32.05
C THR A 171 -6.92 -27.69 30.93
N LYS A 172 -7.63 -28.62 30.27
CA LYS A 172 -7.19 -29.29 29.05
C LYS A 172 -7.06 -28.25 27.94
N LEU A 173 -5.84 -27.94 27.51
CA LEU A 173 -5.59 -27.15 26.32
C LEU A 173 -5.87 -28.05 25.11
N GLN A 174 -7.03 -27.90 24.48
CA GLN A 174 -7.37 -28.57 23.23
C GLN A 174 -6.74 -27.78 22.09
N SER A 175 -5.53 -28.16 21.69
CA SER A 175 -4.84 -27.63 20.53
C SER A 175 -5.51 -28.14 19.26
N THR A 176 -6.41 -27.35 18.69
CA THR A 176 -7.00 -27.64 17.38
C THR A 176 -5.97 -27.29 16.30
N GLU A 177 -5.25 -28.32 15.80
CA GLU A 177 -4.42 -28.21 14.60
C GLU A 177 -5.26 -27.81 13.39
N HIS A 178 -5.07 -26.59 12.87
CA HIS A 178 -5.42 -26.20 11.49
C HIS A 178 -4.21 -25.49 10.86
N ARG A 179 -3.31 -26.29 10.29
CA ARG A 179 -1.85 -26.04 10.24
C ARG A 179 -1.27 -25.41 8.96
N GLY A 180 -2.06 -24.81 8.07
CA GLY A 180 -1.55 -24.32 6.77
C GLY A 180 -1.83 -22.86 6.47
N LEU A 181 -3.11 -22.54 6.24
CA LEU A 181 -3.55 -21.22 5.79
C LEU A 181 -3.62 -20.17 6.91
N HIS A 182 -3.92 -20.59 8.15
CA HIS A 182 -4.07 -19.67 9.29
C HIS A 182 -2.74 -19.01 9.70
N ASN A 183 -1.61 -19.69 9.50
CA ASN A 183 -0.27 -19.13 9.75
C ASN A 183 0.13 -18.07 8.70
N PHE A 184 -0.37 -18.18 7.47
CA PHE A 184 -0.07 -17.22 6.40
C PHE A 184 -0.82 -15.89 6.60
N TYR A 185 -2.04 -15.95 7.16
CA TYR A 185 -2.81 -14.76 7.55
C TYR A 185 -2.42 -14.20 8.92
N SER A 186 -1.58 -14.90 9.68
CA SER A 186 -0.96 -14.37 10.90
C SER A 186 0.17 -13.37 10.64
N VAL A 187 0.55 -13.16 9.38
CA VAL A 187 1.53 -12.15 9.00
C VAL A 187 0.99 -10.76 9.35
N SER A 188 1.78 -9.96 10.08
CA SER A 188 1.37 -8.62 10.48
C SER A 188 1.01 -7.77 9.27
N TYR A 189 -0.05 -6.97 9.36
CA TYR A 189 -0.54 -6.07 8.30
C TYR A 189 0.55 -5.13 7.74
N LEU A 190 1.61 -4.85 8.51
CA LEU A 190 2.79 -4.10 8.06
C LEU A 190 3.55 -4.78 6.90
N TYR A 191 3.51 -6.11 6.80
CA TYR A 191 4.19 -6.87 5.75
C TYR A 191 3.40 -6.92 4.44
N PHE A 192 2.13 -6.51 4.41
CA PHE A 192 1.34 -6.54 3.17
C PHE A 192 1.95 -5.66 2.08
N GLY A 193 2.47 -4.49 2.45
CA GLY A 193 3.20 -3.62 1.54
C GLY A 193 4.45 -4.31 0.98
N ALA A 194 5.26 -4.94 1.82
CA ALA A 194 6.50 -5.61 1.40
C ALA A 194 6.22 -6.82 0.48
N MET A 195 5.19 -7.61 0.78
CA MET A 195 4.75 -8.74 -0.03
C MET A 195 4.27 -8.26 -1.41
N ALA A 196 3.49 -7.17 -1.44
CA ALA A 196 3.04 -6.55 -2.68
C ALA A 196 4.19 -5.95 -3.50
N THR A 197 5.12 -5.24 -2.88
CA THR A 197 6.32 -4.71 -3.55
C THR A 197 7.13 -5.86 -4.17
N SER A 198 7.34 -6.95 -3.41
CA SER A 198 8.10 -8.11 -3.88
C SER A 198 7.42 -8.79 -5.06
N SER A 199 6.09 -8.93 -5.04
CA SER A 199 5.36 -9.53 -6.15
C SER A 199 5.45 -8.68 -7.43
N VAL A 200 5.33 -7.35 -7.32
CA VAL A 200 5.52 -6.44 -8.47
C VAL A 200 6.91 -6.62 -9.08
N VAL A 201 7.96 -6.62 -8.27
CA VAL A 201 9.35 -6.72 -8.75
C VAL A 201 9.59 -8.08 -9.42
N LEU A 202 9.14 -9.18 -8.79
CA LEU A 202 9.33 -10.52 -9.36
C LEU A 202 8.61 -10.69 -10.70
N ILE A 203 7.33 -10.32 -10.77
CA ILE A 203 6.54 -10.43 -12.00
C ILE A 203 7.07 -9.48 -13.07
N GLY A 204 7.41 -8.25 -12.69
CA GLY A 204 8.01 -7.27 -13.59
C GLY A 204 9.29 -7.79 -14.26
N LEU A 205 10.21 -8.36 -13.47
CA LEU A 205 11.46 -8.95 -13.97
C LEU A 205 11.21 -10.15 -14.90
N ILE A 206 10.24 -11.00 -14.59
CA ILE A 206 9.89 -12.16 -15.42
C ILE A 206 9.37 -11.68 -16.79
N VAL A 207 8.43 -10.74 -16.79
CA VAL A 207 7.84 -10.19 -18.01
C VAL A 207 8.90 -9.48 -18.84
N GLU A 208 9.78 -8.69 -18.22
CA GLU A 208 10.86 -7.99 -18.92
C GLU A 208 11.84 -8.94 -19.60
N LYS A 209 12.21 -10.05 -18.92
CA LYS A 209 13.05 -11.09 -19.51
C LYS A 209 12.37 -11.76 -20.69
N SER A 210 11.10 -12.14 -20.56
CA SER A 210 10.33 -12.78 -21.61
C SER A 210 10.17 -11.87 -22.84
N THR A 211 9.82 -10.60 -22.64
CA THR A 211 9.69 -9.63 -23.74
C THR A 211 11.03 -9.36 -24.41
N ARG A 212 12.13 -9.28 -23.65
CA ARG A 212 13.47 -9.10 -24.23
C ARG A 212 13.90 -10.31 -25.06
N ALA A 213 13.59 -11.52 -24.60
CA ALA A 213 13.83 -12.75 -25.35
C ALA A 213 13.04 -12.77 -26.66
N GLU A 214 11.77 -12.37 -26.63
CA GLU A 214 10.93 -12.28 -27.84
C GLU A 214 11.49 -11.27 -28.86
N HIS A 215 11.87 -10.07 -28.41
CA HIS A 215 12.51 -9.06 -29.28
C HIS A 215 13.87 -9.50 -29.81
N SER A 216 14.64 -10.26 -29.04
CA SER A 216 15.91 -10.82 -29.52
C SER A 216 15.69 -11.85 -30.62
N ASN A 217 14.70 -12.73 -30.45
CA ASN A 217 14.37 -13.76 -31.42
C ASN A 217 13.86 -13.15 -32.75
N LYS A 218 12.98 -12.14 -32.69
CA LYS A 218 12.49 -11.45 -33.89
C LYS A 218 13.62 -10.78 -34.69
N ARG A 219 14.57 -10.13 -34.01
CA ARG A 219 15.74 -9.51 -34.68
C ARG A 219 16.65 -10.54 -35.34
N LEU A 220 16.83 -11.71 -34.74
CA LEU A 220 17.60 -12.80 -35.36
C LEU A 220 16.90 -13.33 -36.62
N GLN A 221 15.57 -13.44 -36.61
CA GLN A 221 14.80 -13.86 -37.78
C GLN A 221 14.83 -12.81 -38.90
N GLU A 222 14.73 -11.54 -38.56
CA GLU A 222 14.78 -10.44 -39.53
C GLU A 222 16.15 -10.37 -40.21
N ASN A 223 17.24 -10.43 -39.43
CA ASN A 223 18.60 -10.48 -39.98
C ASN A 223 18.83 -11.71 -40.88
N ALA A 224 18.34 -12.89 -40.49
CA ALA A 224 18.45 -14.09 -41.32
C ALA A 224 17.65 -13.99 -42.62
N THR A 225 16.52 -13.26 -42.60
CA THR A 225 15.69 -13.02 -43.79
C THR A 225 16.36 -12.04 -44.75
N ASP A 226 17.03 -11.00 -44.21
CA ASP A 226 17.76 -10.04 -45.02
C ASP A 226 19.03 -10.64 -45.64
N GLU A 227 19.81 -11.44 -44.90
CA GLU A 227 20.94 -12.19 -45.50
C GLU A 227 20.48 -13.11 -46.64
N ALA A 228 19.34 -13.81 -46.45
CA ALA A 228 18.79 -14.67 -47.50
C ALA A 228 18.38 -13.88 -48.76
N ARG A 229 17.86 -12.66 -48.60
CA ARG A 229 17.56 -11.75 -49.72
C ARG A 229 18.82 -11.26 -50.43
N GLU A 230 19.86 -10.89 -49.69
CA GLU A 230 21.14 -10.45 -50.26
C GLU A 230 21.80 -11.56 -51.09
N CYS A 231 21.88 -12.79 -50.56
CA CYS A 231 22.41 -13.93 -51.30
C CYS A 231 21.59 -14.23 -52.58
N THR A 232 20.26 -14.12 -52.51
CA THR A 232 19.40 -14.36 -53.67
C THR A 232 19.63 -13.30 -54.77
N MET A 233 19.81 -12.03 -54.38
CA MET A 233 20.09 -10.94 -55.33
C MET A 233 21.46 -11.08 -56.01
N VAL A 234 22.48 -11.56 -55.29
CA VAL A 234 23.82 -11.83 -55.87
C VAL A 234 23.79 -13.02 -56.84
N MET A 235 22.99 -14.06 -56.56
CA MET A 235 22.87 -15.25 -57.41
C MET A 235 22.05 -15.00 -58.69
N LEU A 236 21.11 -14.05 -58.68
CA LEU A 236 20.31 -13.64 -59.84
C LEU A 236 20.96 -12.50 -60.64
N GLY A 237 22.31 -12.43 -60.65
CA GLY A 237 23.09 -11.40 -61.35
C GLY A 237 22.55 -11.07 -62.76
N PRO A 238 22.75 -9.82 -63.23
CA PRO A 238 21.99 -9.25 -64.33
C PRO A 238 22.08 -10.17 -65.56
N THR A 239 20.96 -10.75 -65.94
CA THR A 239 20.81 -11.41 -67.23
C THR A 239 20.95 -10.32 -68.30
N GLY A 240 22.18 -10.18 -68.80
CA GLY A 240 22.51 -9.34 -69.96
C GLY A 240 21.96 -9.90 -71.26
#